data_AF-A0A286TVF2-F1
#
_entry.id   AF-A0A286TVF2-F1
#
_cell.length_a   1.000
_cell.length_b   1.000
_cell.length_c   1.000
_cell.angle_alpha   90.00
_cell.angle_beta   90.00
_cell.angle_gamma   90.00
#
_symmetry.space_group_name_H-M   'P 1'
#
loop_
_entity.id
_entity.type
_entity.pdbx_description
1 polymer ?
#
loop_
_entity_poly.entity_id
_entity_poly.type
_entity_poly.pdbx_seq_one_letter_code
_entity_poly.pdbx_strand_id
1 'polypeptide(L)' 'MKKALVLLEGQTEEAFVKRVLQEHLLKYNVSLIPTIVSTKRVKSGSDLRVELYLIRRSVGIF' A
#
# COMPACT_ATOMS: atom_id res chain seq x y z
N MET A 1 16.06 -10.19 7.70
CA MET A 1 15.40 -9.38 6.67
C MET A 1 14.18 -8.73 7.28
N LYS A 2 14.12 -7.40 7.36
CA LYS A 2 12.98 -6.68 7.94
C LYS A 2 11.94 -6.46 6.84
N LYS A 3 10.66 -6.72 7.13
CA LYS A 3 9.55 -6.49 6.19
C LYS A 3 8.77 -5.26 6.63
N ALA A 4 8.53 -4.32 5.72
CA ALA A 4 7.76 -3.11 5.97
C ALA A 4 6.56 -3.03 5.03
N LEU A 5 5.36 -2.90 5.59
CA LEU A 5 4.15 -2.65 4.83
C LEU A 5 4.12 -1.17 4.44
N VAL A 6 3.84 -0.88 3.16
CA VAL A 6 3.73 0.50 2.67
C VAL A 6 2.35 0.68 2.06
N LEU A 7 1.56 1.56 2.65
CA LEU A 7 0.22 1.87 2.17
C LEU A 7 0.29 2.96 1.10
N LEU A 8 -0.39 2.74 -0.01
CA LEU A 8 -0.29 3.56 -1.22
C LEU A 8 -1.68 3.94 -1.74
N GLU A 9 -1.80 5.13 -2.33
CA GLU A 9 -3.09 5.59 -2.86
C GLU A 9 -3.42 4.96 -4.23
N GLY A 10 -2.40 4.71 -5.06
CA GLY A 10 -2.61 4.22 -6.41
C GLY A 10 -1.45 3.42 -7.00
N GLN A 11 -1.59 3.13 -8.29
CA GLN A 11 -0.65 2.31 -9.05
C GLN A 11 0.66 3.04 -9.36
N THR A 12 0.64 4.36 -9.45
CA THR A 12 1.83 5.18 -9.68
C THR A 12 2.78 5.08 -8.50
N GLU A 13 2.28 5.22 -7.27
CA GLU A 13 3.09 5.05 -6.07
C GLU A 13 3.56 3.60 -5.92
N GLU A 14 2.75 2.62 -6.31
CA GLU A 14 3.15 1.20 -6.31
C GLU A 14 4.36 0.97 -7.21
N ALA A 15 4.37 1.56 -8.41
CA ALA A 15 5.49 1.46 -9.33
C ALA A 15 6.75 2.14 -8.77
N PHE A 16 6.61 3.31 -8.14
CA PHE A 16 7.73 4.00 -7.48
C PHE A 16 8.33 3.15 -6.35
N VAL A 17 7.49 2.59 -5.49
CA VAL A 17 7.95 1.74 -4.38
C VAL A 17 8.66 0.51 -4.90
N LYS A 18 8.11 -0.19 -5.91
CA LYS A 18 8.72 -1.41 -6.46
C LYS A 18 10.01 -1.17 -7.23
N ARG A 19 10.10 -0.08 -8.00
CA ARG A 19 11.21 0.14 -8.95
C ARG A 19 12.32 1.00 -8.40
N VAL A 20 12.05 1.84 -7.39
CA VAL A 20 13.04 2.78 -6.86
C VAL A 20 13.32 2.47 -5.40
N LEU A 21 12.27 2.48 -4.57
CA LEU A 21 12.45 2.41 -3.11
C LEU A 21 12.88 1.01 -2.66
N GLN A 22 12.32 -0.03 -3.26
CA GLN A 22 12.64 -1.42 -2.98
C GLN A 22 14.11 -1.74 -3.28
N GLU A 23 14.61 -1.33 -4.45
CA GLU A 23 16.02 -1.51 -4.85
C GLU A 23 16.96 -0.81 -3.86
N HIS A 24 16.62 0.43 -3.48
CA HIS A 24 17.42 1.20 -2.53
C HIS A 24 17.41 0.61 -1.10
N LEU A 25 16.31 -0.03 -0.67
CA LEU A 25 16.17 -0.55 0.69
C LEU A 25 16.62 -2.01 0.85
N LEU A 26 16.69 -2.77 -0.26
CA LEU A 26 17.23 -4.13 -0.26
C LEU A 26 18.67 -4.19 0.25
N LYS A 27 19.53 -3.22 -0.11
CA LYS A 27 20.91 -3.12 0.42
C LYS A 27 20.98 -2.93 1.93
N TYR A 28 19.90 -2.50 2.57
CA TYR A 28 19.78 -2.38 4.03
C TYR A 28 19.01 -3.56 4.65
N ASN A 29 18.80 -4.65 3.90
CA ASN A 29 18.07 -5.85 4.34
C ASN A 29 16.61 -5.54 4.73
N VAL A 30 16.02 -4.55 4.07
CA VAL A 30 14.61 -4.15 4.22
C VAL A 30 13.85 -4.49 2.94
N SER A 31 12.74 -5.22 3.08
CA SER A 31 11.83 -5.57 1.99
C SER A 31 10.49 -4.86 2.21
N LEU A 32 9.98 -4.22 1.16
CA LEU A 32 8.72 -3.49 1.19
C LEU A 32 7.60 -4.36 0.64
N ILE A 33 6.43 -4.24 1.27
CA ILE A 33 5.18 -4.85 0.84
C ILE A 33 4.24 -3.69 0.48
N PRO A 34 4.24 -3.21 -0.78
CA PRO A 34 3.33 -2.16 -1.21
C PRO A 34 1.88 -2.69 -1.21
N THR A 35 0.96 -1.91 -0.65
CA THR A 35 -0.47 -2.23 -0.58
C THR A 35 -1.27 -1.00 -0.97
N ILE A 36 -1.99 -1.08 -2.09
CA ILE A 36 -2.90 -0.01 -2.50
C ILE A 36 -4.12 -0.02 -1.58
N VAL A 37 -4.38 1.11 -0.95
CA VAL A 37 -5.54 1.32 -0.08
C VAL A 37 -6.53 2.19 -0.83
N SER A 38 -7.71 1.64 -1.12
CA SER A 38 -8.79 2.44 -1.67
C SER A 38 -9.58 3.06 -0.54
N THR A 39 -9.68 4.38 -0.51
CA THR A 39 -10.66 5.04 0.35
C THR A 39 -11.99 5.11 -0.40
N LYS A 40 -13.03 4.43 0.10
CA LYS A 40 -14.39 4.66 -0.39
C LYS A 40 -14.93 5.89 0.33
N ARG A 41 -15.28 6.95 -0.41
CA ARG A 41 -16.04 8.06 0.16
C ARG A 41 -17.46 7.57 0.43
N VAL A 42 -17.75 7.23 1.68
CA VAL A 42 -19.12 6.96 2.12
C VAL A 42 -19.82 8.31 2.27
N LYS A 43 -20.69 8.67 1.31
CA LYS A 43 -21.62 9.78 1.47
C LYS A 43 -22.74 9.34 2.44
N SER A 44 -22.45 9.27 3.73
CA SER A 44 -23.46 9.22 4.79
C SER A 44 -23.42 10.57 5.51
N GLY A 45 -24.59 11.15 5.78
CA GLY A 45 -24.79 12.58 6.05
C GLY A 45 -23.87 13.21 7.10
N SER A 46 -23.59 14.50 6.88
CA SER A 46 -22.96 15.50 7.78
C SER A 46 -21.58 15.22 8.40
N ASP A 47 -21.09 13.97 8.41
CA ASP A 47 -19.82 13.58 9.02
C ASP A 47 -18.91 12.94 7.95
N LEU A 48 -17.98 13.73 7.41
CA LEU A 48 -16.97 13.26 6.45
C LEU A 48 -15.96 12.34 7.15
N ARG A 49 -16.26 11.03 7.21
CA ARG A 49 -15.32 10.00 7.67
C ARG A 49 -14.69 9.30 6.47
N VAL A 50 -13.37 9.41 6.34
CA VAL A 50 -12.61 8.67 5.34
C VAL A 50 -12.32 7.28 5.91
N GLU A 51 -13.04 6.28 5.43
CA GLU A 51 -12.80 4.89 5.80
C GLU A 51 -11.81 4.25 4.82
N LEU A 52 -10.69 3.76 5.37
CA LEU A 52 -9.62 3.10 4.62
C LEU A 52 -9.98 1.63 4.42
N TYR A 53 -10.30 1.24 3.18
CA TYR A 53 -10.51 -0.16 2.83
C TYR A 53 -9.22 -0.73 2.24
N LEU A 54 -8.63 -1.71 2.94
CA LEU A 54 -7.54 -2.53 2.42
C LEU A 54 -8.12 -3.50 1.38
N ILE A 55 -7.93 -3.19 0.09
CA ILE A 55 -8.23 -4.17 -0.97
C ILE A 55 -7.15 -5.25 -0.89
N ARG A 56 -7.43 -6.34 -0.17
CA ARG A 56 -6.67 -7.59 -0.35
C ARG A 56 -6.95 -8.11 -1.75
N ARG A 57 -6.14 -7.71 -2.74
CA ARG A 57 -6.02 -8.49 -3.96
C ARG A 57 -5.39 -9.83 -3.56
N SER A 58 -6.20 -10.88 -3.64
CA SER A 58 -5.80 -12.27 -3.49
C SER A 58 -4.63 -12.59 -4.43
N VAL A 59 -3.41 -12.43 -3.95
CA VAL A 59 -2.27 -13.19 -4.44
C VAL A 59 -1.88 -14.09 -3.29
N GLY A 60 -2.17 -15.38 -3.46
CA GLY A 60 -1.97 -16.42 -2.47
C GLY A 60 -0.56 -16.35 -1.89
N ILE A 61 -0.49 -16.31 -0.57
CA ILE A 61 0.73 -16.50 0.18
C ILE A 61 0.88 -18.02 0.30
N PHE A 62 1.73 -18.61 -0.53
CA PHE A 62 2.46 -19.84 -0.27
C PHE A 62 3.96 -19.49 -0.32
#